data_AF-A0A7Y3GW88-F1
#
_entry.id   AF-A0A7Y3GW88-F1
#
_cell.length_a   1.000
_cell.length_b   1.000
_cell.length_c   1.000
_cell.angle_alpha   90.00
_cell.angle_beta   90.00
_cell.angle_gamma   90.00
#
_symmetry.space_group_name_H-M   'P 1'
#
loop_
_entity.id
_entity.type
_entity.pdbx_description
1 polymer ?
#
loop_
_entity_poly.entity_id
_entity_poly.type
_entity_poly.pdbx_seq_one_letter_code
_entity_poly.pdbx_strand_id
1 'polypeptide(L)'
;MAQALASVNVHDLDRLGSEGYPWKEWDRLRREAPVFWYEHDDVEGFWALTKHADILEISKRSDIFINGGPRLRFILKGSVEPLRHLDPYGEERGWDPNEPSDFVFMDDPRHKKMRAIVSRSFTPGRLRDSEEHFLNLAKAFAGEFERALSKGPQDFVREFSIKLPLAAIAEMFELPPDDWRQILAWTNAMTGDIEEDLVLESEDPQETAVRALKEFRKYLDELVCSRRAEATERDSLLDQVITGRVDGQPLTEQQLNGYLVLLIAAGNETTRNGTTGGLHALLEHPDQLQRLCEAPELLDSAIEEMLRWTSPVYHFFRTATEDYALRGVKIRAGDTVGLFYP
;
A
#
# COMPACT_ATOMS: atom_id res chain seq x y z
N MET A 1 -7.98 35.15 2.49
CA MET A 1 -7.76 33.80 1.93
C MET A 1 -7.46 32.77 3.01
N ALA A 2 -6.44 32.96 3.86
CA ALA A 2 -6.06 32.00 4.90
C ALA A 2 -7.21 31.56 5.83
N GLN A 3 -8.00 32.50 6.37
CA GLN A 3 -9.16 32.17 7.24
C GLN A 3 -10.27 31.37 6.54
N ALA A 4 -10.44 31.52 5.23
CA ALA A 4 -11.47 30.79 4.49
C ALA A 4 -11.07 29.35 4.18
N LEU A 5 -9.76 29.06 4.13
CA LEU A 5 -9.22 27.72 3.87
C LEU A 5 -9.01 26.91 5.17
N ALA A 6 -9.07 27.54 6.34
CA ALA A 6 -8.98 26.88 7.64
C ALA A 6 -10.13 25.86 7.90
N SER A 7 -11.23 25.95 7.14
CA SER A 7 -12.33 24.99 7.21
C SER A 7 -12.18 23.78 6.28
N VAL A 8 -11.11 23.73 5.47
CA VAL A 8 -10.86 22.61 4.57
C VAL A 8 -10.48 21.40 5.40
N ASN A 9 -11.25 20.32 5.31
CA ASN A 9 -10.91 19.05 5.95
C ASN A 9 -10.62 18.00 4.87
N VAL A 10 -9.41 17.46 4.84
CA VAL A 10 -9.00 16.39 3.90
C VAL A 10 -8.69 15.06 4.60
N HIS A 11 -8.94 14.95 5.91
CA HIS A 11 -8.56 13.80 6.74
C HIS A 11 -9.71 13.20 7.58
N ASP A 12 -10.94 13.66 7.37
CA ASP A 12 -12.13 13.07 7.98
C ASP A 12 -12.33 11.62 7.49
N LEU A 13 -11.92 10.65 8.32
CA LEU A 13 -11.92 9.23 7.97
C LEU A 13 -13.35 8.66 7.88
N ASP A 14 -14.28 9.16 8.70
CA ASP A 14 -15.69 8.74 8.66
C ASP A 14 -16.32 9.18 7.33
N ARG A 15 -16.04 10.42 6.91
CA ARG A 15 -16.49 10.92 5.60
C ARG A 15 -15.80 10.17 4.47
N LEU A 16 -14.51 9.88 4.56
CA LEU A 16 -13.80 9.07 3.56
C LEU A 16 -14.44 7.69 3.39
N GLY A 17 -14.84 7.04 4.48
CA GLY A 17 -15.48 5.72 4.44
C GLY A 17 -16.94 5.73 3.96
N SER A 18 -17.68 6.81 4.22
CA SER A 18 -19.13 6.88 3.93
C SER A 18 -19.49 7.64 2.65
N GLU A 19 -18.74 8.69 2.31
CA GLU A 19 -18.98 9.59 1.17
C GLU A 19 -17.88 9.51 0.10
N GLY A 20 -16.75 8.85 0.40
CA GLY A 20 -15.60 8.75 -0.47
C GLY A 20 -14.65 9.95 -0.37
N TYR A 21 -13.84 10.16 -1.41
CA TYR A 21 -12.78 11.17 -1.38
C TYR A 21 -13.31 12.62 -1.28
N PRO A 22 -12.58 13.52 -0.60
CA PRO A 22 -12.96 14.91 -0.39
C PRO A 22 -12.66 15.78 -1.64
N TRP A 23 -13.31 15.43 -2.77
CA TRP A 23 -13.05 16.02 -4.07
C TRP A 23 -13.23 17.55 -4.08
N LYS A 24 -14.24 18.06 -3.36
CA LYS A 24 -14.54 19.50 -3.30
C LYS A 24 -13.41 20.27 -2.62
N GLU A 25 -12.84 19.71 -1.58
CA GLU A 25 -11.72 20.26 -0.82
C GLU A 25 -10.44 20.25 -1.65
N TRP A 26 -10.10 19.11 -2.26
CA TRP A 26 -8.92 19.02 -3.13
C TRP A 26 -9.05 19.96 -4.34
N ASP A 27 -10.22 20.06 -4.95
CA ASP A 27 -10.49 21.01 -6.03
C ASP A 27 -10.32 22.47 -5.60
N ARG A 28 -10.76 22.78 -4.39
CA ARG A 28 -10.61 24.12 -3.84
C ARG A 28 -9.15 24.44 -3.58
N LEU A 29 -8.39 23.53 -2.97
CA LEU A 29 -6.94 23.66 -2.77
C LEU A 29 -6.23 23.84 -4.12
N ARG A 30 -6.53 23.01 -5.13
CA ARG A 30 -5.96 23.14 -6.47
C ARG A 30 -6.18 24.53 -7.09
N ARG A 31 -7.36 25.10 -6.93
CA ARG A 31 -7.69 26.43 -7.50
C ARG A 31 -7.08 27.57 -6.71
N GLU A 32 -7.18 27.53 -5.39
CA GLU A 32 -6.92 28.68 -4.51
C GLU A 32 -5.55 28.63 -3.84
N ALA A 33 -5.07 27.45 -3.43
CA ALA A 33 -3.83 27.27 -2.68
C ALA A 33 -3.21 25.87 -2.95
N PRO A 34 -2.59 25.65 -4.12
CA PRO A 34 -2.10 24.31 -4.51
C PRO A 34 -0.88 23.82 -3.70
N VAL A 35 -0.23 24.74 -2.97
CA VAL A 35 0.77 24.49 -1.94
C VAL A 35 0.24 25.13 -0.66
N PHE A 36 -0.34 24.33 0.24
CA PHE A 36 -1.07 24.82 1.40
C PHE A 36 -0.52 24.24 2.70
N TRP A 37 -0.26 25.08 3.71
CA TRP A 37 0.06 24.61 5.05
C TRP A 37 -1.21 24.09 5.71
N TYR A 38 -1.29 22.78 5.88
CA TYR A 38 -2.42 22.06 6.43
C TYR A 38 -2.14 21.70 7.89
N GLU A 39 -2.93 22.24 8.80
CA GLU A 39 -2.79 22.02 10.24
C GLU A 39 -4.16 22.10 10.93
N HIS A 40 -4.44 21.11 11.77
CA HIS A 40 -5.65 21.02 12.60
C HIS A 40 -5.26 20.57 14.01
N ASP A 41 -6.20 20.70 14.97
CA ASP A 41 -5.93 20.38 16.37
C ASP A 41 -5.42 18.95 16.56
N ASP A 42 -5.94 18.01 15.76
CA ASP A 42 -5.64 16.58 15.72
C ASP A 42 -4.67 16.17 14.61
N VAL A 43 -4.06 17.10 13.88
CA VAL A 43 -3.12 16.80 12.79
C VAL A 43 -1.84 17.60 12.94
N GLU A 44 -0.68 16.93 12.87
CA GLU A 44 0.60 17.64 12.81
C GLU A 44 0.74 18.34 11.45
N GLY A 45 1.16 19.61 11.48
CA GLY A 45 1.22 20.47 10.30
C GLY A 45 2.10 19.93 9.17
N PHE A 46 1.66 20.09 7.93
CA PHE A 46 2.42 19.72 6.73
C PHE A 46 2.02 20.57 5.52
N TRP A 47 2.84 20.57 4.47
CA TRP A 47 2.48 21.16 3.17
C TRP A 47 1.66 20.19 2.32
N ALA A 48 0.38 20.48 2.08
CA ALA A 48 -0.47 19.75 1.16
C ALA A 48 -0.21 20.21 -0.29
N LEU A 49 0.23 19.29 -1.15
CA LEU A 49 0.39 19.49 -2.59
C LEU A 49 -0.73 18.78 -3.34
N THR A 50 -1.48 19.54 -4.15
CA THR A 50 -2.71 19.04 -4.78
C THR A 50 -2.69 19.14 -6.31
N LYS A 51 -1.63 19.67 -6.92
CA LYS A 51 -1.46 19.71 -8.38
C LYS A 51 -0.47 18.66 -8.85
N HIS A 52 -0.88 17.92 -9.88
CA HIS A 52 -0.06 16.90 -10.55
C HIS A 52 1.36 17.37 -10.90
N ALA A 53 1.51 18.57 -11.49
CA ALA A 53 2.82 19.08 -11.88
C ALA A 53 3.77 19.28 -10.68
N ASP A 54 3.24 19.72 -9.54
CA ASP A 54 4.01 19.95 -8.33
C ASP A 54 4.38 18.63 -7.67
N ILE A 55 3.43 17.69 -7.61
CA ILE A 55 3.66 16.33 -7.10
C ILE A 55 4.74 15.63 -7.92
N LEU A 56 4.70 15.76 -9.25
CA LEU A 56 5.69 15.16 -10.15
C LEU A 56 7.08 15.79 -9.96
N GLU A 57 7.16 17.11 -9.77
CA GLU A 57 8.40 17.82 -9.49
C GLU A 57 9.04 17.30 -8.19
N ILE A 58 8.26 17.26 -7.11
CA ILE A 58 8.71 16.85 -5.78
C ILE A 58 9.08 15.36 -5.77
N SER A 59 8.28 14.51 -6.43
CA SER A 59 8.55 13.07 -6.53
C SER A 59 9.86 12.73 -7.24
N LYS A 60 10.34 13.61 -8.15
CA LYS A 60 11.62 13.45 -8.85
C LYS A 60 12.82 13.95 -8.05
N ARG A 61 12.58 14.72 -6.99
CA ARG A 61 13.61 15.33 -6.14
C ARG A 61 13.84 14.52 -4.87
N SER A 62 14.07 13.21 -4.99
CA SER A 62 14.37 12.33 -3.85
C SER A 62 15.71 12.65 -3.16
N ASP A 63 16.51 13.54 -3.73
CA ASP A 63 17.69 14.15 -3.11
C ASP A 63 17.34 15.21 -2.06
N ILE A 64 16.18 15.88 -2.21
CA ILE A 64 15.67 16.88 -1.26
C ILE A 64 14.51 16.33 -0.41
N PHE A 65 13.58 15.61 -1.05
CA PHE A 65 12.34 15.16 -0.45
C PHE A 65 12.44 13.67 -0.16
N ILE A 66 12.90 13.36 1.05
CA ILE A 66 13.26 12.01 1.47
C ILE A 66 12.07 11.24 2.05
N ASN A 67 12.14 9.91 1.97
CA ASN A 67 11.21 8.97 2.59
C ASN A 67 11.59 8.66 4.04
N GLY A 68 12.89 8.57 4.35
CA GLY A 68 13.42 8.15 5.66
C GLY A 68 13.26 9.18 6.77
N GLY A 69 12.47 10.23 6.54
CA GLY A 69 12.07 11.19 7.56
C GLY A 69 11.05 10.61 8.55
N PRO A 70 10.49 11.45 9.45
CA PRO A 70 9.56 11.01 10.47
C PRO A 70 8.23 10.49 9.92
N ARG A 71 7.81 10.94 8.72
CA ARG A 71 6.44 10.75 8.23
C ARG A 71 6.38 10.41 6.74
N LEU A 72 5.98 9.18 6.42
CA LEU A 72 5.74 8.69 5.06
C LEU A 72 4.24 8.68 4.68
N ARG A 73 3.35 8.71 5.68
CA ARG A 73 1.90 8.65 5.51
C ARG A 73 1.20 9.69 6.38
N PHE A 74 -0.09 9.89 6.13
CA PHE A 74 -0.92 10.69 7.02
C PHE A 74 -1.07 10.00 8.39
N ILE A 75 -0.93 10.76 9.47
CA ILE A 75 -1.04 10.28 10.86
C ILE A 75 -1.82 11.34 11.64
N LEU A 76 -2.81 10.92 12.43
CA LEU A 76 -3.53 11.79 13.37
C LEU A 76 -2.74 11.90 14.67
N LYS A 77 -2.75 13.06 15.33
CA LYS A 77 -2.17 13.23 16.66
C LYS A 77 -2.88 12.32 17.65
N GLY A 78 -2.11 11.56 18.43
CA GLY A 78 -2.67 10.60 19.38
C GLY A 78 -3.28 9.36 18.72
N SER A 79 -3.36 9.29 17.37
CA SER A 79 -3.41 7.98 16.74
C SER A 79 -2.09 7.29 17.02
N VAL A 80 -2.16 5.97 17.15
CA VAL A 80 -0.98 5.13 17.25
C VAL A 80 -0.08 5.52 16.10
N GLU A 81 1.08 6.09 16.44
CA GLU A 81 2.12 6.30 15.46
C GLU A 81 2.25 4.98 14.69
N PRO A 82 2.27 5.00 13.35
CA PRO A 82 2.19 3.78 12.54
C PRO A 82 3.11 2.77 13.19
N LEU A 83 2.69 1.49 13.30
CA LEU A 83 3.31 0.38 14.05
C LEU A 83 4.86 0.37 14.12
N ARG A 84 5.56 1.10 13.25
CA ARG A 84 6.93 1.66 13.39
C ARG A 84 7.45 1.88 14.82
N HIS A 85 6.65 2.40 15.76
CA HIS A 85 7.12 2.63 17.16
C HIS A 85 6.61 1.61 18.17
N LEU A 86 5.69 0.73 17.78
CA LEU A 86 5.16 -0.36 18.60
C LEU A 86 5.43 -1.68 17.88
N ASP A 87 6.67 -2.17 18.04
CA ASP A 87 7.10 -3.47 17.51
C ASP A 87 7.55 -4.38 18.67
N PRO A 88 6.61 -4.87 19.50
CA PRO A 88 6.95 -5.72 20.64
C PRO A 88 7.68 -7.00 20.21
N TYR A 89 7.45 -7.48 18.99
CA TYR A 89 8.16 -8.62 18.42
C TYR A 89 9.64 -8.33 18.15
N GLY A 90 9.93 -7.14 17.63
CA GLY A 90 11.28 -6.65 17.43
C GLY A 90 12.00 -6.35 18.74
N GLU A 91 11.31 -5.74 19.71
CA GLU A 91 11.85 -5.49 21.05
C GLU A 91 12.28 -6.78 21.76
N GLU A 92 11.44 -7.82 21.70
CA GLU A 92 11.75 -9.16 22.24
C GLU A 92 13.02 -9.79 21.62
N ARG A 93 13.37 -9.40 20.38
CA ARG A 93 14.56 -9.88 19.65
C ARG A 93 15.76 -8.93 19.75
N GLY A 94 15.62 -7.79 20.39
CA GLY A 94 16.67 -6.77 20.43
C GLY A 94 16.98 -6.16 19.06
N TRP A 95 15.97 -6.05 18.20
CA TRP A 95 16.09 -5.38 16.90
C TRP A 95 16.43 -3.89 17.06
N ASP A 96 17.13 -3.32 16.07
CA ASP A 96 17.54 -1.91 16.13
C ASP A 96 16.31 -1.02 15.90
N PRO A 97 15.91 -0.16 16.86
CA PRO A 97 14.77 0.72 16.70
C PRO A 97 14.98 1.81 15.62
N ASN A 98 16.23 2.01 15.16
CA ASN A 98 16.55 2.96 14.10
C ASN A 98 16.58 2.32 12.70
N GLU A 99 16.50 0.99 12.62
CA GLU A 99 16.40 0.31 11.35
C GLU A 99 15.01 0.55 10.74
N PRO A 100 14.92 1.07 9.50
CA PRO A 100 13.62 1.32 8.86
C PRO A 100 12.81 0.03 8.74
N SER A 101 11.49 0.14 8.91
CA SER A 101 10.59 -1.03 8.91
C SER A 101 10.68 -1.84 7.62
N ASP A 102 10.90 -1.18 6.48
CA ASP A 102 11.12 -1.77 5.18
C ASP A 102 11.80 -0.75 4.24
N PHE A 103 12.06 -1.15 2.99
CA PHE A 103 12.80 -0.30 2.06
C PHE A 103 12.00 0.89 1.49
N VAL A 104 10.67 0.96 1.66
CA VAL A 104 9.89 2.16 1.27
C VAL A 104 10.21 3.34 2.19
N PHE A 105 10.58 3.06 3.43
CA PHE A 105 11.05 4.06 4.40
C PHE A 105 12.54 4.39 4.27
N MET A 106 13.17 4.01 3.15
CA MET A 106 14.58 4.27 2.90
C MET A 106 14.78 5.27 1.76
N ASP A 107 15.95 5.90 1.76
CA ASP A 107 16.44 6.74 0.68
C ASP A 107 17.65 6.11 -0.01
N ASP A 108 17.99 6.66 -1.18
CA ASP A 108 19.16 6.23 -1.92
C ASP A 108 20.45 6.62 -1.17
N PRO A 109 21.51 5.78 -1.24
CA PRO A 109 21.65 4.60 -2.11
C PRO A 109 21.07 3.30 -1.53
N ARG A 110 20.65 3.29 -0.26
CA ARG A 110 20.23 2.08 0.45
C ARG A 110 18.94 1.50 -0.13
N HIS A 111 17.94 2.35 -0.37
CA HIS A 111 16.67 1.98 -1.01
C HIS A 111 16.91 1.26 -2.35
N LYS A 112 17.68 1.85 -3.26
CA LYS A 112 17.99 1.23 -4.56
C LYS A 112 18.62 -0.15 -4.44
N LYS A 113 19.53 -0.36 -3.48
CA LYS A 113 20.17 -1.66 -3.25
C LYS A 113 19.19 -2.69 -2.71
N MET A 114 18.37 -2.32 -1.73
CA MET A 114 17.33 -3.19 -1.19
C MET A 114 16.34 -3.58 -2.29
N ARG A 115 15.76 -2.59 -2.99
CA ARG A 115 14.80 -2.81 -4.07
C ARG A 115 15.36 -3.67 -5.22
N ALA A 116 16.65 -3.58 -5.50
CA ALA A 116 17.30 -4.34 -6.56
C ALA A 116 17.25 -5.86 -6.36
N ILE A 117 17.09 -6.34 -5.11
CA ILE A 117 16.97 -7.77 -4.78
C ILE A 117 15.83 -8.41 -5.57
N VAL A 118 14.66 -7.75 -5.63
CA VAL A 118 13.46 -8.30 -6.26
C VAL A 118 13.10 -7.65 -7.60
N SER A 119 13.73 -6.54 -7.96
CA SER A 119 13.36 -5.76 -9.16
C SER A 119 13.34 -6.58 -10.45
N ARG A 120 14.18 -7.62 -10.55
CA ARG A 120 14.22 -8.50 -11.74
C ARG A 120 12.95 -9.32 -11.91
N SER A 121 12.34 -9.75 -10.80
CA SER A 121 11.10 -10.54 -10.79
C SER A 121 9.88 -9.76 -11.24
N PHE A 122 9.93 -8.42 -11.16
CA PHE A 122 8.86 -7.53 -11.58
C PHE A 122 9.13 -6.84 -12.92
N THR A 123 10.03 -7.39 -13.75
CA THR A 123 10.25 -6.87 -15.11
C THR A 123 9.12 -7.29 -16.04
N PRO A 124 8.76 -6.49 -17.08
CA PRO A 124 7.72 -6.89 -18.03
C PRO A 124 7.98 -8.25 -18.70
N GLY A 125 9.25 -8.62 -18.89
CA GLY A 125 9.63 -9.93 -19.40
C GLY A 125 9.20 -11.06 -18.48
N ARG A 126 9.58 -11.00 -17.18
CA ARG A 126 9.22 -12.03 -16.19
C ARG A 126 7.71 -12.09 -15.94
N LEU A 127 7.01 -10.95 -15.94
CA LEU A 127 5.57 -10.92 -15.72
C LEU A 127 4.77 -11.53 -16.88
N ARG A 128 5.25 -11.41 -18.14
CA ARG A 128 4.64 -12.08 -19.29
C ARG A 128 4.62 -13.61 -19.16
N ASP A 129 5.64 -14.18 -18.52
CA ASP A 129 5.70 -15.63 -18.28
C ASP A 129 4.58 -16.11 -17.34
N SER A 130 4.02 -15.22 -16.51
CA SER A 130 2.92 -15.49 -15.58
C SER A 130 1.55 -15.00 -16.08
N GLU A 131 1.49 -14.29 -17.22
CA GLU A 131 0.28 -13.65 -17.70
C GLU A 131 -0.84 -14.66 -18.00
N GLU A 132 -0.53 -15.73 -18.73
CA GLU A 132 -1.50 -16.78 -19.06
C GLU A 132 -2.03 -17.46 -17.79
N HIS A 133 -1.15 -17.68 -16.81
CA HIS A 133 -1.52 -18.28 -15.53
C HIS A 133 -2.50 -17.39 -14.75
N PHE A 134 -2.17 -16.11 -14.56
CA PHE A 134 -3.06 -15.18 -13.86
C PHE A 134 -4.37 -14.94 -14.62
N LEU A 135 -4.35 -14.96 -15.96
CA LEU A 135 -5.56 -14.89 -16.77
C LEU A 135 -6.47 -16.11 -16.52
N ASN A 136 -5.89 -17.30 -16.39
CA ASN A 136 -6.64 -18.52 -16.09
C ASN A 136 -7.23 -18.49 -14.68
N LEU A 137 -6.48 -18.00 -13.68
CA LEU A 137 -6.99 -17.78 -12.33
C LEU A 137 -8.14 -16.77 -12.32
N ALA A 138 -7.98 -15.63 -12.99
CA ALA A 138 -9.00 -14.61 -13.10
C ALA A 138 -10.30 -15.16 -13.72
N LYS A 139 -10.19 -15.98 -14.79
CA LYS A 139 -11.34 -16.65 -15.40
C LYS A 139 -12.00 -17.66 -14.45
N ALA A 140 -11.21 -18.42 -13.70
CA ALA A 140 -11.73 -19.38 -12.72
C ALA A 140 -12.53 -18.67 -11.62
N PHE A 141 -11.95 -17.62 -11.03
CA PHE A 141 -12.63 -16.80 -10.02
C PHE A 141 -13.86 -16.08 -10.59
N ALA A 142 -13.82 -15.63 -11.85
CA ALA A 142 -14.97 -15.00 -12.48
C ALA A 142 -16.11 -16.00 -12.66
N GLY A 143 -15.80 -17.23 -13.07
CA GLY A 143 -16.79 -18.31 -13.16
C GLY A 143 -17.34 -18.75 -11.79
N GLU A 144 -16.53 -18.71 -10.73
CA GLU A 144 -17.03 -18.92 -9.35
C GLU A 144 -18.02 -17.82 -8.95
N PHE A 145 -17.65 -16.57 -9.20
CA PHE A 145 -18.49 -15.41 -8.88
C PHE A 145 -19.81 -15.44 -9.67
N GLU A 146 -19.78 -15.77 -10.96
CA GLU A 146 -20.98 -15.97 -11.79
C GLU A 146 -21.91 -17.05 -11.21
N ARG A 147 -21.34 -18.19 -10.78
CA ARG A 147 -22.11 -19.25 -10.11
C ARG A 147 -22.71 -18.78 -8.79
N ALA A 148 -22.01 -17.95 -8.04
CA ALA A 148 -22.52 -17.38 -6.80
C ALA A 148 -23.66 -16.39 -7.06
N LEU A 149 -23.53 -15.53 -8.07
CA LEU A 149 -24.59 -14.60 -8.51
C LEU A 149 -25.88 -15.30 -8.91
N SER A 150 -25.81 -16.53 -9.44
CA SER A 150 -27.01 -17.32 -9.76
C SER A 150 -27.86 -17.69 -8.53
N LYS A 151 -27.29 -17.57 -7.32
CA LYS A 151 -27.96 -17.86 -6.05
C LYS A 151 -28.47 -16.60 -5.34
N GLY A 152 -28.19 -15.41 -5.87
CA GLY A 152 -28.59 -14.12 -5.30
C GLY A 152 -27.45 -13.10 -5.30
N PRO A 153 -27.73 -11.86 -4.86
CA PRO A 153 -26.72 -10.80 -4.76
C PRO A 153 -25.49 -11.26 -3.98
N GLN A 154 -24.30 -10.92 -4.47
CA GLN A 154 -23.01 -11.27 -3.88
C GLN A 154 -22.20 -10.00 -3.61
N ASP A 155 -21.34 -10.07 -2.60
CA ASP A 155 -20.34 -9.04 -2.33
C ASP A 155 -19.14 -9.22 -3.28
N PHE A 156 -18.96 -8.29 -4.21
CA PHE A 156 -17.88 -8.34 -5.19
C PHE A 156 -16.47 -8.26 -4.58
N VAL A 157 -16.32 -7.63 -3.41
CA VAL A 157 -15.04 -7.52 -2.72
C VAL A 157 -14.66 -8.89 -2.16
N ARG A 158 -15.56 -9.48 -1.36
CA ARG A 158 -15.34 -10.75 -0.65
C ARG A 158 -15.27 -11.94 -1.62
N GLU A 159 -16.14 -11.95 -2.63
CA GLU A 159 -16.31 -13.12 -3.50
C GLU A 159 -15.40 -13.12 -4.74
N PHE A 160 -14.80 -11.98 -5.10
CA PHE A 160 -13.97 -11.86 -6.30
C PHE A 160 -12.68 -11.04 -6.12
N SER A 161 -12.78 -9.75 -5.78
CA SER A 161 -11.65 -8.81 -5.89
C SER A 161 -10.48 -9.13 -4.96
N ILE A 162 -10.74 -9.79 -3.84
CA ILE A 162 -9.71 -10.22 -2.89
C ILE A 162 -8.92 -11.44 -3.37
N LYS A 163 -9.48 -12.26 -4.26
CA LYS A 163 -8.91 -13.58 -4.59
C LYS A 163 -7.63 -13.49 -5.41
N LEU A 164 -7.63 -12.67 -6.46
CA LEU A 164 -6.50 -12.62 -7.40
C LEU A 164 -5.22 -12.02 -6.80
N PRO A 165 -5.24 -10.87 -6.09
CA PRO A 165 -4.03 -10.32 -5.48
C PRO A 165 -3.40 -11.28 -4.48
N LEU A 166 -4.25 -11.99 -3.75
CA LEU A 166 -3.88 -12.92 -2.69
C LEU A 166 -3.34 -14.24 -3.26
N ALA A 167 -3.95 -14.77 -4.32
CA ALA A 167 -3.41 -15.90 -5.08
C ALA A 167 -2.04 -15.55 -5.68
N ALA A 168 -1.91 -14.36 -6.29
CA ALA A 168 -0.67 -13.91 -6.90
C ALA A 168 0.47 -13.82 -5.89
N ILE A 169 0.24 -13.20 -4.73
CA ILE A 169 1.28 -13.09 -3.72
C ILE A 169 1.62 -14.46 -3.12
N ALA A 170 0.63 -15.32 -2.87
CA ALA A 170 0.86 -16.66 -2.33
C ALA A 170 1.69 -17.52 -3.29
N GLU A 171 1.40 -17.48 -4.59
CA GLU A 171 2.14 -18.24 -5.59
C GLU A 171 3.55 -17.68 -5.83
N MET A 172 3.71 -16.35 -5.89
CA MET A 172 5.03 -15.72 -6.07
C MET A 172 5.99 -16.05 -4.92
N PHE A 173 5.46 -16.20 -3.71
CA PHE A 173 6.21 -16.59 -2.51
C PHE A 173 6.28 -18.10 -2.27
N GLU A 174 5.57 -18.90 -3.06
CA GLU A 174 5.35 -20.33 -2.82
C GLU A 174 4.89 -20.60 -1.38
N LEU A 175 3.88 -19.84 -0.92
CA LEU A 175 3.29 -20.01 0.40
C LEU A 175 2.49 -21.32 0.46
N PRO A 176 2.42 -21.96 1.64
CA PRO A 176 1.56 -23.12 1.82
C PRO A 176 0.09 -22.81 1.44
N PRO A 177 -0.60 -23.68 0.68
CA PRO A 177 -1.93 -23.41 0.14
C PRO A 177 -3.02 -23.10 1.18
N ASP A 178 -2.83 -23.44 2.45
CA ASP A 178 -3.82 -23.25 3.51
C ASP A 178 -3.63 -21.94 4.30
N ASP A 179 -2.49 -21.25 4.13
CA ASP A 179 -2.11 -20.10 4.98
C ASP A 179 -2.72 -18.78 4.52
N TRP A 180 -3.24 -18.73 3.29
CA TRP A 180 -3.64 -17.49 2.61
C TRP A 180 -4.71 -16.69 3.37
N ARG A 181 -5.66 -17.36 4.04
CA ARG A 181 -6.70 -16.70 4.85
C ARG A 181 -6.11 -16.02 6.07
N GLN A 182 -5.17 -16.68 6.73
CA GLN A 182 -4.53 -16.15 7.92
C GLN A 182 -3.66 -14.94 7.58
N ILE A 183 -2.94 -15.02 6.46
CA ILE A 183 -2.14 -13.91 5.94
C ILE A 183 -3.02 -12.71 5.57
N LEU A 184 -4.18 -12.97 4.98
CA LEU A 184 -5.15 -11.92 4.71
C LEU A 184 -5.62 -11.25 5.99
N ALA A 185 -6.05 -12.02 6.98
CA ALA A 185 -6.52 -11.49 8.25
C ALA A 185 -5.43 -10.62 8.92
N TRP A 186 -4.18 -11.08 8.94
CA TRP A 186 -3.07 -10.30 9.48
C TRP A 186 -2.79 -9.02 8.67
N THR A 187 -2.78 -9.09 7.34
CA THR A 187 -2.49 -7.92 6.48
C THR A 187 -3.62 -6.88 6.51
N ASN A 188 -4.88 -7.31 6.58
CA ASN A 188 -6.03 -6.41 6.75
C ASN A 188 -5.98 -5.71 8.12
N ALA A 189 -5.63 -6.43 9.19
CA ALA A 189 -5.53 -5.86 10.54
C ALA A 189 -4.45 -4.76 10.64
N MET A 190 -3.35 -4.88 9.88
CA MET A 190 -2.32 -3.83 9.79
C MET A 190 -2.83 -2.51 9.19
N THR A 191 -3.93 -2.56 8.45
CA THR A 191 -4.56 -1.42 7.76
C THR A 191 -5.83 -0.92 8.45
N GLY A 192 -6.21 -1.53 9.57
CA GLY A 192 -7.42 -1.19 10.33
C GLY A 192 -8.70 -1.91 9.88
N ASP A 193 -8.63 -2.75 8.86
CA ASP A 193 -9.73 -3.62 8.42
C ASP A 193 -9.73 -4.91 9.24
N ILE A 194 -10.13 -4.83 10.50
CA ILE A 194 -10.04 -5.96 11.43
C ILE A 194 -11.30 -6.83 11.32
N GLU A 195 -11.12 -8.09 10.95
CA GLU A 195 -12.21 -9.07 10.91
C GLU A 195 -12.70 -9.38 12.33
N GLU A 196 -14.03 -9.51 12.51
CA GLU A 196 -14.64 -9.72 13.84
C GLU A 196 -14.12 -10.98 14.54
N ASP A 197 -13.78 -12.02 13.79
CA ASP A 197 -13.23 -13.28 14.29
C ASP A 197 -11.77 -13.19 14.71
N LEU A 198 -11.05 -12.14 14.29
CA LEU A 198 -9.70 -11.84 14.74
C LEU A 198 -9.69 -11.11 16.09
N VAL A 199 -10.80 -10.48 16.49
CA VAL A 199 -10.92 -9.72 17.74
C VAL A 199 -11.16 -10.66 18.91
N LEU A 200 -10.26 -10.64 19.89
CA LEU A 200 -10.49 -11.32 21.16
C LEU A 200 -11.37 -10.45 22.06
N GLU A 201 -12.27 -11.06 22.85
CA GLU A 201 -13.17 -10.32 23.76
C GLU A 201 -12.42 -9.40 24.74
N SER A 202 -11.14 -9.68 25.00
CA SER A 202 -10.28 -8.91 25.89
C SER A 202 -9.48 -7.80 25.21
N GLU A 203 -9.58 -7.66 23.89
CA GLU A 203 -8.76 -6.74 23.11
C GLU A 203 -9.59 -5.61 22.49
N ASP A 204 -9.00 -4.42 22.46
CA ASP A 204 -9.47 -3.37 21.55
C ASP A 204 -8.90 -3.56 20.13
N PRO A 205 -9.43 -2.83 19.11
CA PRO A 205 -8.92 -2.93 17.74
C PRO A 205 -7.41 -2.70 17.60
N GLN A 206 -6.83 -1.83 18.43
CA GLN A 206 -5.40 -1.55 18.39
C GLN A 206 -4.59 -2.73 18.94
N GLU A 207 -5.00 -3.31 20.06
CA GLU A 207 -4.37 -4.50 20.63
C GLU A 207 -4.43 -5.69 19.66
N THR A 208 -5.56 -5.86 18.97
CA THR A 208 -5.70 -6.87 17.92
C THR A 208 -4.75 -6.62 16.75
N ALA A 209 -4.60 -5.38 16.26
CA ALA A 209 -3.67 -5.06 15.18
C ALA A 209 -2.20 -5.32 15.57
N VAL A 210 -1.80 -4.98 16.81
CA VAL A 210 -0.45 -5.25 17.33
C VAL A 210 -0.20 -6.76 17.44
N ARG A 211 -1.17 -7.53 17.95
CA ARG A 211 -1.07 -8.99 18.01
C ARG A 211 -0.99 -9.62 16.63
N ALA A 212 -1.83 -9.18 15.69
CA ALA A 212 -1.82 -9.65 14.30
C ALA A 212 -0.46 -9.42 13.63
N LEU A 213 0.14 -8.24 13.79
CA LEU A 213 1.48 -7.98 13.29
C LEU A 213 2.51 -8.90 13.94
N LYS A 214 2.46 -9.09 15.27
CA LYS A 214 3.37 -9.98 16.00
C LYS A 214 3.28 -11.43 15.49
N GLU A 215 2.07 -11.96 15.33
CA GLU A 215 1.83 -13.30 14.81
C GLU A 215 2.30 -13.44 13.36
N PHE A 216 2.05 -12.42 12.52
CA PHE A 216 2.51 -12.43 11.14
C PHE A 216 4.03 -12.44 11.04
N ARG A 217 4.72 -11.59 11.82
CA ARG A 217 6.19 -11.60 11.86
C ARG A 217 6.73 -12.96 12.30
N LYS A 218 6.08 -13.60 13.28
CA LYS A 218 6.42 -14.95 13.74
C LYS A 218 6.30 -15.98 12.62
N TYR A 219 5.18 -15.96 11.91
CA TYR A 219 4.95 -16.82 10.76
C TYR A 219 6.04 -16.65 9.69
N LEU A 220 6.44 -15.40 9.39
CA LEU A 220 7.49 -15.14 8.40
C LEU A 220 8.86 -15.69 8.83
N ASP A 221 9.21 -15.60 10.11
CA ASP A 221 10.45 -16.19 10.62
C ASP A 221 10.43 -17.73 10.51
N GLU A 222 9.28 -18.37 10.81
CA GLU A 222 9.08 -19.81 10.65
C GLU A 222 9.16 -20.24 9.17
N LEU A 223 8.54 -19.47 8.28
CA LEU A 223 8.58 -19.66 6.83
C LEU A 223 10.02 -19.60 6.30
N VAL A 224 10.79 -18.60 6.71
CA VAL A 224 12.21 -18.46 6.35
C VAL A 224 13.03 -19.63 6.89
N CYS A 225 12.80 -20.04 8.14
CA CYS A 225 13.49 -21.18 8.73
C CYS A 225 13.20 -22.48 7.99
N SER A 226 11.92 -22.76 7.69
CA SER A 226 11.48 -23.93 6.93
C SER A 226 12.13 -23.92 5.54
N ARG A 227 12.06 -22.78 4.84
CA ARG A 227 12.62 -22.65 3.49
C ARG A 227 14.13 -22.87 3.47
N ARG A 228 14.88 -22.41 4.49
CA ARG A 228 16.33 -22.66 4.61
C ARG A 228 16.67 -24.12 4.89
N ALA A 229 15.78 -24.86 5.55
CA ALA A 229 15.98 -26.29 5.84
C ALA A 229 15.72 -27.17 4.60
N GLU A 230 14.87 -26.72 3.68
CA GLU A 230 14.59 -27.39 2.41
C GLU A 230 15.78 -27.22 1.43
N ALA A 231 16.62 -28.25 1.29
CA ALA A 231 17.77 -28.26 0.39
C ALA A 231 17.37 -28.40 -1.09
N THR A 232 16.66 -27.41 -1.63
CA THR A 232 16.21 -27.38 -3.04
C THR A 232 16.71 -26.15 -3.78
N GLU A 233 17.17 -26.33 -5.03
CA GLU A 233 17.49 -25.21 -5.91
C GLU A 233 16.19 -24.61 -6.46
N ARG A 234 15.77 -23.46 -5.90
CA ARG A 234 14.59 -22.71 -6.35
C ARG A 234 14.96 -21.24 -6.60
N ASP A 235 14.19 -20.60 -7.49
CA ASP A 235 14.34 -19.17 -7.87
C ASP A 235 13.05 -18.38 -7.58
N SER A 236 12.27 -18.80 -6.56
CA SER A 236 11.04 -18.09 -6.17
C SER A 236 11.37 -16.69 -5.63
N LEU A 237 10.37 -15.82 -5.54
CA LEU A 237 10.56 -14.48 -4.99
C LEU A 237 11.05 -14.55 -3.54
N LEU A 238 10.54 -15.50 -2.75
CA LEU A 238 10.99 -15.73 -1.38
C LEU A 238 12.47 -16.12 -1.33
N ASP A 239 12.93 -17.00 -2.22
CA ASP A 239 14.33 -17.44 -2.25
C ASP A 239 15.27 -16.29 -2.62
N GLN A 240 14.84 -15.42 -3.54
CA GLN A 240 15.60 -14.22 -3.91
C GLN A 240 15.75 -13.25 -2.73
N VAL A 241 14.71 -13.08 -1.90
CA VAL A 241 14.81 -12.23 -0.70
C VAL A 241 15.68 -12.88 0.37
N ILE A 242 15.50 -14.19 0.65
CA ILE A 242 16.27 -14.93 1.66
C ILE A 242 17.77 -14.94 1.33
N THR A 243 18.12 -15.12 0.06
CA THR A 243 19.51 -15.18 -0.41
C THR A 243 20.05 -13.81 -0.84
N GLY A 244 19.19 -12.79 -0.84
CA GLY A 244 19.49 -11.43 -1.23
C GLY A 244 20.65 -10.84 -0.42
N ARG A 245 21.50 -10.09 -1.11
CA ARG A 245 22.67 -9.44 -0.50
C ARG A 245 22.71 -7.96 -0.81
N VAL A 246 23.06 -7.18 0.20
CA VAL A 246 23.37 -5.75 0.09
C VAL A 246 24.80 -5.54 0.54
N ASP A 247 25.60 -4.88 -0.30
CA ASP A 247 27.03 -4.64 -0.03
C ASP A 247 27.82 -5.91 0.33
N GLY A 248 27.48 -7.01 -0.34
CA GLY A 248 28.09 -8.33 -0.16
C GLY A 248 27.61 -9.10 1.07
N GLN A 249 26.79 -8.49 1.93
CA GLN A 249 26.27 -9.09 3.16
C GLN A 249 24.84 -9.60 2.97
N PRO A 250 24.46 -10.73 3.60
CA PRO A 250 23.06 -11.13 3.67
C PRO A 250 22.24 -10.11 4.44
N LEU A 251 20.94 -10.07 4.19
CA LEU A 251 20.01 -9.30 5.02
C LEU A 251 20.02 -9.82 6.46
N THR A 252 19.94 -8.91 7.43
CA THR A 252 19.65 -9.25 8.82
C THR A 252 18.25 -9.83 8.97
N GLU A 253 17.96 -10.50 10.09
CA GLU A 253 16.61 -11.03 10.36
C GLU A 253 15.55 -9.93 10.36
N GLN A 254 15.85 -8.78 10.98
CA GLN A 254 14.97 -7.61 10.98
C GLN A 254 14.69 -7.10 9.57
N GLN A 255 15.74 -6.95 8.75
CA GLN A 255 15.60 -6.50 7.36
C GLN A 255 14.80 -7.48 6.53
N LEU A 256 15.08 -8.77 6.66
CA LEU A 256 14.37 -9.83 5.94
C LEU A 256 12.89 -9.82 6.30
N ASN A 257 12.56 -9.77 7.60
CA ASN A 257 11.18 -9.76 8.08
C ASN A 257 10.42 -8.53 7.56
N GLY A 258 11.00 -7.33 7.70
CA GLY A 258 10.44 -6.09 7.15
C GLY A 258 10.21 -6.14 5.64
N TYR A 259 11.16 -6.69 4.89
CA TYR A 259 11.04 -6.88 3.44
C TYR A 259 9.85 -7.77 3.07
N LEU A 260 9.68 -8.90 3.77
CA LEU A 260 8.61 -9.85 3.53
C LEU A 260 7.24 -9.27 3.88
N VAL A 261 7.14 -8.58 5.03
CA VAL A 261 5.92 -7.87 5.43
C VAL A 261 5.50 -6.88 4.34
N LEU A 262 6.43 -6.07 3.83
CA LEU A 262 6.15 -5.11 2.77
C LEU A 262 5.61 -5.78 1.51
N LEU A 263 6.31 -6.81 1.01
CA LEU A 263 5.91 -7.44 -0.25
C LEU A 263 4.54 -8.11 -0.14
N ILE A 264 4.26 -8.75 1.00
CA ILE A 264 3.01 -9.47 1.19
C ILE A 264 1.84 -8.51 1.42
N ALA A 265 2.02 -7.46 2.22
CA ALA A 265 0.95 -6.51 2.53
C ALA A 265 0.66 -5.56 1.35
N ALA A 266 1.68 -5.04 0.65
CA ALA A 266 1.51 -3.94 -0.30
C ALA A 266 0.68 -4.32 -1.55
N GLY A 267 0.80 -5.57 -2.02
CA GLY A 267 0.15 -6.03 -3.24
C GLY A 267 -1.34 -6.36 -3.09
N ASN A 268 -1.82 -6.54 -1.86
CA ASN A 268 -3.16 -7.04 -1.60
C ASN A 268 -4.23 -5.94 -1.68
N GLU A 269 -4.18 -4.99 -0.74
CA GLU A 269 -5.21 -3.96 -0.58
C GLU A 269 -5.33 -3.04 -1.81
N THR A 270 -4.20 -2.58 -2.35
CA THR A 270 -4.19 -1.62 -3.47
C THR A 270 -4.78 -2.21 -4.75
N THR A 271 -4.43 -3.45 -5.09
CA THR A 271 -4.96 -4.17 -6.26
C THR A 271 -6.43 -4.51 -6.08
N ARG A 272 -6.83 -4.95 -4.87
CA ARG A 272 -8.24 -5.19 -4.50
C ARG A 272 -9.09 -3.94 -4.68
N ASN A 273 -8.65 -2.80 -4.15
CA ASN A 273 -9.38 -1.54 -4.20
C ASN A 273 -9.43 -0.96 -5.61
N GLY A 274 -8.36 -1.10 -6.41
CA GLY A 274 -8.36 -0.74 -7.82
C GLY A 274 -9.36 -1.57 -8.65
N THR A 275 -9.45 -2.88 -8.38
CA THR A 275 -10.40 -3.78 -9.05
C THR A 275 -11.83 -3.47 -8.67
N THR A 276 -12.12 -3.38 -7.37
CA THR A 276 -13.45 -3.06 -6.83
C THR A 276 -13.93 -1.71 -7.32
N GLY A 277 -13.13 -0.67 -7.13
CA GLY A 277 -13.49 0.70 -7.51
C GLY A 277 -13.57 0.88 -9.03
N GLY A 278 -12.77 0.13 -9.80
CA GLY A 278 -12.83 0.13 -11.26
C GLY A 278 -14.15 -0.43 -11.79
N LEU A 279 -14.62 -1.56 -11.23
CA LEU A 279 -15.95 -2.10 -11.57
C LEU A 279 -17.05 -1.14 -11.11
N HIS A 280 -16.95 -0.59 -9.89
CA HIS A 280 -17.92 0.40 -9.40
C HIS A 280 -18.05 1.58 -10.37
N ALA A 281 -16.94 2.15 -10.83
CA ALA A 281 -16.93 3.25 -11.78
C ALA A 281 -17.60 2.87 -13.11
N LEU A 282 -17.37 1.66 -13.63
CA LEU A 282 -18.05 1.17 -14.82
C LEU A 282 -19.56 1.00 -14.62
N LEU A 283 -19.99 0.53 -13.45
CA LEU A 283 -21.42 0.39 -13.13
C LEU A 283 -22.11 1.74 -13.01
N GLU A 284 -21.41 2.78 -12.55
CA GLU A 284 -21.90 4.16 -12.56
C GLU A 284 -21.92 4.80 -13.96
N HIS A 285 -21.18 4.24 -14.92
CA HIS A 285 -21.07 4.71 -16.30
C HIS A 285 -21.42 3.59 -17.30
N PRO A 286 -22.70 3.18 -17.37
CA PRO A 286 -23.12 1.98 -18.11
C PRO A 286 -22.84 2.06 -19.62
N ASP A 287 -22.74 3.25 -20.21
CA ASP A 287 -22.33 3.45 -21.60
C ASP A 287 -20.86 3.09 -21.84
N GLN A 288 -19.98 3.36 -20.87
CA GLN A 288 -18.57 2.96 -20.92
C GLN A 288 -18.42 1.46 -20.66
N LEU A 289 -19.18 0.90 -19.72
CA LEU A 289 -19.23 -0.56 -19.51
C LEU A 289 -19.67 -1.29 -20.78
N GLN A 290 -20.75 -0.84 -21.41
CA GLN A 290 -21.22 -1.43 -22.67
C GLN A 290 -20.16 -1.34 -23.77
N ARG A 291 -19.52 -0.17 -23.95
CA ARG A 291 -18.42 0.00 -24.91
C ARG A 291 -17.27 -0.98 -24.66
N LEU A 292 -16.87 -1.18 -23.40
CA LEU A 292 -15.80 -2.10 -23.06
C LEU A 292 -16.18 -3.57 -23.34
N CYS A 293 -17.43 -3.95 -23.07
CA CYS A 293 -17.94 -5.28 -23.41
C CYS A 293 -18.00 -5.53 -24.93
N GLU A 294 -18.34 -4.51 -25.71
CA GLU A 294 -18.43 -4.59 -27.18
C GLU A 294 -17.05 -4.52 -27.87
N ALA A 295 -16.07 -3.87 -27.24
CA ALA A 295 -14.71 -3.68 -27.77
C ALA A 295 -13.64 -4.00 -26.70
N PRO A 296 -13.33 -5.30 -26.47
CA PRO A 296 -12.36 -5.74 -25.46
C PRO A 296 -10.93 -5.20 -25.66
N GLU A 297 -10.56 -4.76 -26.86
CA GLU A 297 -9.29 -4.09 -27.15
C GLU A 297 -9.11 -2.77 -26.38
N LEU A 298 -10.18 -2.22 -25.79
CA LEU A 298 -10.12 -1.04 -24.93
C LEU A 298 -9.63 -1.35 -23.50
N LEU A 299 -9.47 -2.62 -23.13
CA LEU A 299 -9.16 -3.05 -21.77
C LEU A 299 -7.93 -2.37 -21.18
N ASP A 300 -6.84 -2.25 -21.95
CA ASP A 300 -5.61 -1.59 -21.49
C ASP A 300 -5.88 -0.13 -21.07
N SER A 301 -6.61 0.62 -21.90
CA SER A 301 -6.98 2.01 -21.59
C SER A 301 -7.99 2.12 -20.45
N ALA A 302 -8.89 1.14 -20.33
CA ALA A 302 -9.86 1.09 -19.26
C ALA A 302 -9.17 0.82 -17.92
N ILE A 303 -8.18 -0.06 -17.86
CA ILE A 303 -7.38 -0.33 -16.66
C ILE A 303 -6.65 0.93 -16.20
N GLU A 304 -6.00 1.67 -17.11
CA GLU A 304 -5.34 2.94 -16.77
C GLU A 304 -6.34 3.97 -16.19
N GLU A 305 -7.55 4.05 -16.77
CA GLU A 305 -8.59 4.95 -16.27
C GLU A 305 -9.16 4.47 -14.93
N MET A 306 -9.31 3.16 -14.70
CA MET A 306 -9.69 2.62 -13.40
C MET A 306 -8.66 2.95 -12.33
N LEU A 307 -7.36 2.79 -12.62
CA LEU A 307 -6.28 3.14 -11.70
C LEU A 307 -6.27 4.64 -11.39
N ARG A 308 -6.46 5.49 -12.40
CA ARG A 308 -6.58 6.95 -12.20
C ARG A 308 -7.82 7.31 -11.38
N TRP A 309 -8.97 6.74 -11.71
CA TRP A 309 -10.27 7.02 -11.08
C TRP A 309 -10.29 6.62 -9.61
N THR A 310 -9.79 5.43 -9.31
CA THR A 310 -9.78 4.87 -7.96
C THR A 310 -8.66 5.40 -7.09
N SER A 311 -7.48 5.66 -7.69
CA SER A 311 -6.25 6.07 -7.00
C SER A 311 -6.11 5.41 -5.62
N PRO A 312 -5.97 4.06 -5.54
CA PRO A 312 -6.12 3.31 -4.29
C PRO A 312 -5.19 3.78 -3.16
N VAL A 313 -4.02 4.32 -3.55
CA VAL A 313 -3.19 5.13 -2.65
C VAL A 313 -3.34 6.59 -3.08
N TYR A 314 -4.01 7.39 -2.25
CA TYR A 314 -4.29 8.79 -2.58
C TYR A 314 -3.24 9.77 -2.03
N HIS A 315 -2.38 9.35 -1.10
CA HIS A 315 -1.22 10.17 -0.70
C HIS A 315 0.02 9.40 -0.30
N PHE A 316 1.16 10.08 -0.42
CA PHE A 316 2.39 9.77 0.33
C PHE A 316 3.01 11.06 0.84
N PHE A 317 3.78 10.96 1.93
CA PHE A 317 4.45 12.09 2.56
C PHE A 317 5.97 12.00 2.32
N ARG A 318 6.62 13.15 2.31
CA ARG A 318 8.08 13.31 2.21
C ARG A 318 8.56 14.33 3.23
N THR A 319 9.82 14.28 3.60
CA THR A 319 10.46 15.31 4.44
C THR A 319 11.48 16.09 3.62
N ALA A 320 11.42 17.42 3.66
CA ALA A 320 12.40 18.27 2.99
C ALA A 320 13.72 18.29 3.79
N THR A 321 14.86 18.03 3.16
CA THR A 321 16.19 18.10 3.79
C THR A 321 16.82 19.49 3.73
N GLU A 322 16.34 20.34 2.82
CA GLU A 322 16.76 21.73 2.65
C GLU A 322 15.56 22.64 2.30
N ASP A 323 15.76 23.96 2.43
CA ASP A 323 14.75 24.94 2.03
C ASP A 323 14.48 24.85 0.51
N TYR A 324 13.21 24.73 0.11
CA TYR A 324 12.80 24.60 -1.29
C TYR A 324 11.70 25.60 -1.66
N ALA A 325 11.84 26.28 -2.80
CA ALA A 325 10.84 27.23 -3.29
C ALA A 325 9.95 26.56 -4.34
N LEU A 326 8.66 26.41 -4.03
CA LEU A 326 7.65 25.84 -4.91
C LEU A 326 6.50 26.82 -5.09
N ARG A 327 6.23 27.25 -6.32
CA ARG A 327 5.18 28.27 -6.63
C ARG A 327 5.26 29.55 -5.79
N GLY A 328 6.47 29.98 -5.43
CA GLY A 328 6.69 31.16 -4.58
C GLY A 328 6.42 30.93 -3.08
N VAL A 329 6.02 29.72 -2.69
CA VAL A 329 5.96 29.27 -1.29
C VAL A 329 7.30 28.66 -0.91
N LYS A 330 7.78 28.96 0.29
CA LYS A 330 9.04 28.44 0.82
C LYS A 330 8.76 27.30 1.78
N ILE A 331 9.03 26.07 1.34
CA ILE A 331 9.09 24.86 2.17
C ILE A 331 10.42 24.89 2.91
N ARG A 332 10.42 24.67 4.23
CA ARG A 332 11.64 24.71 5.05
C ARG A 332 12.26 23.33 5.20
N ALA A 333 13.57 23.30 5.43
CA ALA A 333 14.24 22.09 5.87
C ALA A 333 13.54 21.54 7.14
N GLY A 334 13.25 20.24 7.14
CA GLY A 334 12.49 19.54 8.19
C GLY A 334 10.97 19.52 7.96
N ASP A 335 10.43 20.35 7.06
CA ASP A 335 8.99 20.35 6.80
C ASP A 335 8.56 19.04 6.11
N THR A 336 7.38 18.57 6.51
CA THR A 336 6.70 17.46 5.85
C THR A 336 5.85 17.97 4.69
N VAL A 337 5.85 17.23 3.59
CA VAL A 337 5.10 17.53 2.36
C VAL A 337 4.23 16.33 2.01
N GLY A 338 2.91 16.52 2.00
CA GLY A 338 1.93 15.53 1.57
C GLY A 338 1.63 15.67 0.07
N LEU A 339 1.81 14.58 -0.67
CA LEU A 339 1.55 14.47 -2.10
C LEU A 339 0.17 13.84 -2.30
N PHE A 340 -0.87 14.62 -2.63
CA PHE A 340 -2.23 14.12 -2.82
C PHE A 340 -2.48 13.84 -4.31
N TYR A 341 -2.42 12.57 -4.70
CA TYR A 341 -2.39 12.14 -6.10
C TYR A 341 -3.66 12.46 -6.91
N PRO A 342 -4.88 12.28 -6.36
CA PRO A 342 -6.11 12.67 -7.05
C PRO A 342 -6.33 14.19 -7.04
#